data_AF-A0A8H6IIF8-F1
#
_entry.id   AF-A0A8H6IIF8-F1
#
_cell.length_a   1.000
_cell.length_b   1.000
_cell.length_c   1.000
_cell.angle_alpha   90.00
_cell.angle_beta   90.00
_cell.angle_gamma   90.00
#
_symmetry.space_group_name_H-M   'P 1'
#
loop_
_entity.id
_entity.type
_entity.pdbx_description
1 polymer ?
#
loop_
_entity_poly.entity_id
_entity_poly.type
_entity_poly.pdbx_seq_one_letter_code
_entity_poly.pdbx_strand_id
1 'polypeptide(L)'
;MANPGLDGADLRTFQPPDLPRDAVYTSCYCEENIYLLCQRFSSIPAVADNWLISAVFISNKAKKVALFFQKAARSARLPVVWDYHVILLLQPKDLNLARVVREPGIGESLEGDPAAQNRAGSYVYDLDSHLPSPCPWEDYLELTFPSSLLPEYQR
;
A
#
# COMPACT_ATOMS: atom_id res chain seq x y z
N MET A 1 -18.40 0.88 46.09
CA MET A 1 -17.93 -0.18 45.17
C MET A 1 -18.10 0.37 43.77
N ALA A 2 -17.03 0.89 43.18
CA ALA A 2 -17.04 1.49 41.85
C ALA A 2 -16.52 0.47 40.85
N ASN A 3 -17.27 0.26 39.76
CA ASN A 3 -16.83 -0.53 38.61
C ASN A 3 -15.56 0.10 38.02
N PRO A 4 -14.46 -0.66 37.82
CA PRO A 4 -13.38 -0.20 36.97
C PRO A 4 -13.90 -0.19 35.54
N GLY A 5 -13.79 0.96 34.90
CA GLY A 5 -14.20 1.18 33.53
C GLY A 5 -13.53 0.20 32.57
N LEU A 6 -14.26 -0.12 31.51
CA LEU A 6 -13.77 -0.79 30.32
C LEU A 6 -12.60 0.04 29.76
N ASP A 7 -11.37 -0.38 30.05
CA ASP A 7 -10.20 0.12 29.35
C ASP A 7 -10.39 -0.17 27.87
N GLY A 8 -10.48 0.91 27.09
CA GLY A 8 -10.63 0.86 25.65
C GLY A 8 -9.55 -0.03 25.05
N ALA A 9 -9.96 -0.93 24.15
CA ALA A 9 -9.06 -1.76 23.40
C ALA A 9 -7.93 -0.90 22.82
N ASP A 10 -6.72 -1.15 23.28
CA ASP A 10 -5.47 -0.61 22.74
C ASP A 10 -5.39 -1.05 21.27
N LEU A 11 -5.95 -0.23 20.37
CA LEU A 11 -5.74 -0.37 18.94
C LEU A 11 -4.26 -0.08 18.72
N ARG A 12 -3.43 -1.12 18.82
CA ARG A 12 -2.00 -1.06 18.51
C ARG A 12 -1.86 -0.54 17.09
N THR A 13 -1.64 0.76 16.95
CA THR A 13 -1.33 1.38 15.67
C THR A 13 0.12 1.06 15.37
N PHE A 14 0.34 -0.11 14.75
CA PHE A 14 1.65 -0.45 14.24
C PHE A 14 2.08 0.61 13.22
N GLN A 15 3.19 1.29 13.49
CA GLN A 15 3.78 2.19 12.51
C GLN A 15 4.49 1.37 11.42
N PRO A 16 4.37 1.76 10.14
CA PRO A 16 5.11 1.11 9.07
C PRO A 16 6.62 1.35 9.25
N PRO A 17 7.48 0.41 8.85
CA PRO A 17 8.92 0.63 8.86
C PRO A 17 9.31 1.76 7.90
N ASP A 18 10.30 2.58 8.25
CA ASP A 18 10.86 3.55 7.30
C ASP A 18 11.53 2.83 6.11
N LEU A 19 11.60 3.50 4.96
CA LEU A 19 12.39 3.02 3.84
C LEU A 19 13.88 2.91 4.24
N PRO A 20 14.54 1.75 4.07
CA PRO A 20 15.95 1.60 4.38
C PRO A 20 16.80 2.58 3.57
N ARG A 21 17.73 3.28 4.23
CA ARG A 21 18.61 4.28 3.57
C ARG A 21 19.55 3.65 2.55
N ASP A 22 19.83 2.36 2.71
CA ASP A 22 20.66 1.52 1.85
C ASP A 22 19.83 0.67 0.88
N ALA A 23 18.54 1.01 0.67
CA ALA A 23 17.71 0.33 -0.31
C ALA A 23 18.35 0.40 -1.71
N VAL A 24 18.55 -0.78 -2.31
CA VAL A 24 19.06 -0.90 -3.68
C VAL A 24 18.04 -0.34 -4.64
N TYR A 25 18.51 0.46 -5.60
CA TYR A 25 17.67 1.06 -6.61
C TYR A 25 18.37 1.07 -7.97
N THR A 26 17.67 0.52 -8.97
CA THR A 26 18.03 0.60 -10.39
C THR A 26 16.82 1.12 -11.17
N SER A 27 16.99 2.22 -11.90
CA SER A 27 15.92 2.83 -12.71
C SER A 27 15.42 1.84 -13.78
N CYS A 28 14.10 1.76 -13.97
CA CYS A 28 13.41 0.84 -14.87
C CYS A 28 13.50 -0.66 -14.52
N TYR A 29 13.95 -1.00 -13.30
CA TYR A 29 13.92 -2.36 -12.75
C TYR A 29 13.10 -2.38 -11.45
N CYS A 30 11.91 -1.77 -11.48
CA CYS A 30 11.03 -1.62 -10.33
C CYS A 30 10.69 -2.97 -9.66
N GLU A 31 10.56 -4.04 -10.45
CA GLU A 31 10.35 -5.41 -10.02
C GLU A 31 11.50 -5.96 -9.16
N GLU A 32 12.76 -5.70 -9.53
CA GLU A 32 13.92 -6.13 -8.75
C GLU A 32 14.07 -5.27 -7.48
N ASN A 33 13.85 -3.95 -7.62
CA ASN A 33 13.88 -3.02 -6.50
C ASN A 33 12.87 -3.42 -5.41
N ILE A 34 11.63 -3.73 -5.80
CA ILE A 34 10.57 -4.17 -4.89
C ILE A 34 10.84 -5.59 -4.39
N TYR A 35 11.37 -6.50 -5.20
CA TYR A 35 11.77 -7.83 -4.75
C TYR A 35 12.78 -7.76 -3.59
N LEU A 36 13.84 -6.96 -3.74
CA LEU A 36 14.86 -6.78 -2.71
C LEU A 36 14.28 -6.13 -1.45
N LEU A 37 13.39 -5.14 -1.60
CA LEU A 37 12.73 -4.51 -0.46
C LEU A 37 11.81 -5.49 0.28
N CYS A 38 11.02 -6.30 -0.45
CA CYS A 38 10.20 -7.37 0.12
C CYS A 38 11.06 -8.38 0.89
N GLN A 39 12.19 -8.80 0.34
CA GLN A 39 13.13 -9.71 1.00
C GLN A 39 13.66 -9.09 2.30
N ARG A 40 14.03 -7.80 2.25
CA ARG A 40 14.52 -7.06 3.41
C ARG A 40 13.48 -6.99 4.51
N PHE A 41 12.25 -6.57 4.21
CA PHE A 41 11.17 -6.47 5.18
C PHE A 41 10.79 -7.84 5.76
N SER A 42 10.76 -8.89 4.93
CA SER A 42 10.50 -10.26 5.39
C SER A 42 11.58 -10.78 6.33
N SER A 43 12.81 -10.26 6.26
CA SER A 43 13.91 -10.64 7.16
C SER A 43 13.83 -10.00 8.55
N ILE A 44 12.95 -9.02 8.75
CA ILE A 44 12.77 -8.31 10.02
C ILE A 44 11.57 -8.93 10.76
N PRO A 45 11.75 -9.67 11.86
CA PRO A 45 10.65 -10.38 12.54
C PRO A 45 9.48 -9.46 12.91
N ALA A 46 9.78 -8.28 13.47
CA ALA A 46 8.75 -7.30 13.83
C ALA A 46 7.91 -6.81 12.63
N VAL A 47 8.47 -6.79 11.41
CA VAL A 47 7.70 -6.44 10.21
C VAL A 47 6.95 -7.67 9.71
N ALA A 48 7.63 -8.80 9.58
CA ALA A 48 7.06 -10.05 9.09
C ALA A 48 5.90 -10.55 9.95
N ASP A 49 5.92 -10.37 11.27
CA ASP A 49 4.88 -10.85 12.18
C ASP A 49 3.61 -9.98 12.15
N ASN A 50 3.76 -8.68 11.89
CA ASN A 50 2.66 -7.70 11.97
C ASN A 50 2.09 -7.30 10.61
N TRP A 51 2.83 -7.50 9.52
CA TRP A 51 2.47 -7.00 8.19
C TRP A 51 2.41 -8.10 7.14
N LEU A 52 1.40 -8.03 6.28
CA LEU A 52 1.38 -8.70 4.99
C LEU A 52 2.18 -7.86 4.00
N ILE A 53 3.20 -8.46 3.41
CA ILE A 53 4.12 -7.82 2.46
C ILE A 53 3.77 -8.31 1.06
N SER A 54 3.32 -7.41 0.19
CA SER A 54 2.88 -7.74 -1.16
C SER A 54 3.63 -6.91 -2.20
N ALA A 55 4.17 -7.56 -3.23
CA ALA A 55 4.54 -6.87 -4.47
C ALA A 55 3.30 -6.71 -5.35
N VAL A 56 3.02 -5.48 -5.78
CA VAL A 56 1.83 -5.15 -6.59
C VAL A 56 2.28 -4.66 -7.96
N PHE A 57 1.88 -5.40 -8.99
CA PHE A 57 2.08 -5.02 -10.39
C PHE A 57 0.92 -4.14 -10.85
N ILE A 58 1.27 -3.02 -11.50
CA ILE A 58 0.35 -2.02 -12.03
C ILE A 58 0.57 -1.97 -13.53
N SER A 59 -0.42 -2.39 -14.30
CA SER A 59 -0.38 -2.36 -15.76
C SER A 59 -1.81 -2.45 -16.29
N ASN A 60 -1.98 -2.30 -17.59
CA ASN A 60 -3.26 -2.48 -18.27
C ASN A 60 -3.06 -3.25 -19.58
N LYS A 61 -4.16 -3.55 -20.28
CA LYS A 61 -4.11 -4.28 -21.56
C LYS A 61 -3.28 -3.56 -22.63
N ALA A 62 -3.23 -2.22 -22.58
CA ALA A 62 -2.50 -1.40 -23.53
C ALA A 62 -1.00 -1.28 -23.21
N LYS A 63 -0.58 -1.74 -22.02
CA LYS A 63 0.76 -1.47 -21.45
C LYS A 63 1.10 0.02 -21.51
N LYS A 64 0.16 0.84 -21.03
CA LYS A 64 0.28 2.30 -20.96
C LYS A 64 -0.46 2.76 -19.72
N VAL A 65 0.15 2.73 -18.55
CA VAL A 65 -0.46 3.23 -17.32
C VAL A 65 0.18 4.57 -16.96
N ALA A 66 -0.64 5.60 -16.77
CA ALA A 66 -0.16 6.93 -16.39
C ALA A 66 -0.11 7.05 -14.87
N LEU A 67 1.09 7.32 -14.34
CA LEU A 67 1.34 7.52 -12.92
C LEU A 67 1.83 8.96 -12.70
N PHE A 68 1.14 9.72 -11.84
CA PHE A 68 1.57 11.05 -11.42
C PHE A 68 2.58 10.99 -10.27
N PHE A 69 3.22 12.13 -9.99
CA PHE A 69 4.25 12.26 -8.95
C PHE A 69 5.42 11.29 -9.10
N GLN A 70 5.79 10.93 -10.33
CA GLN A 70 6.93 10.04 -10.58
C GLN A 70 8.23 10.83 -10.78
N LYS A 71 9.37 10.32 -10.29
CA LYS A 71 10.70 10.93 -10.35
C LYS A 71 11.19 11.19 -11.77
N ALA A 72 10.78 10.36 -12.72
CA ALA A 72 11.10 10.52 -14.13
C ALA A 72 10.25 11.61 -14.82
N ALA A 73 9.23 12.15 -14.15
CA ALA A 73 8.42 13.22 -14.72
C ALA A 73 9.22 14.52 -14.83
N ARG A 74 9.00 15.29 -15.90
CA ARG A 74 9.59 16.62 -16.07
C ARG A 74 9.04 17.65 -15.08
N SER A 75 7.86 17.40 -14.52
CA SER A 75 7.23 18.20 -13.48
C SER A 75 6.15 17.37 -12.76
N ALA A 76 5.83 17.72 -11.52
CA ALA A 76 4.79 17.03 -10.74
C ALA A 76 3.38 17.11 -11.36
N ARG A 77 3.15 17.99 -12.34
CA ARG A 77 1.86 18.11 -13.06
C ARG A 77 1.72 17.17 -14.25
N LEU A 78 2.76 16.42 -14.60
CA LEU A 78 2.76 15.52 -15.74
C LEU A 78 2.92 14.08 -15.25
N PRO A 79 2.18 13.12 -15.83
CA PRO A 79 2.40 11.72 -15.53
C PRO A 79 3.64 11.18 -16.26
N VAL A 80 4.18 10.08 -15.74
CA VAL A 80 5.01 9.16 -16.52
C VAL A 80 4.11 8.04 -17.01
N VAL A 81 4.23 7.69 -18.29
CA VAL A 81 3.50 6.57 -18.88
C VAL A 81 4.40 5.36 -18.86
N TRP A 82 4.03 4.37 -18.07
CA TRP A 82 4.73 3.11 -17.91
C TRP A 82 4.05 2.00 -18.71
N ASP A 83 4.81 1.02 -19.17
CA ASP A 83 4.24 -0.24 -19.67
C ASP A 83 3.73 -1.11 -18.53
N TYR A 84 4.47 -1.14 -17.43
CA TYR A 84 4.04 -1.57 -16.11
C TYR A 84 4.87 -0.87 -15.03
N HIS A 85 4.39 -0.88 -13.81
CA HIS A 85 5.14 -0.44 -12.62
C HIS A 85 4.93 -1.41 -11.46
N VAL A 86 5.87 -1.48 -10.54
CA VAL A 86 5.79 -2.35 -9.35
C VAL A 86 6.00 -1.53 -8.09
N ILE A 87 5.12 -1.74 -7.11
CA ILE A 87 5.19 -1.13 -5.79
C ILE A 87 5.15 -2.21 -4.70
N LEU A 88 5.61 -1.88 -3.49
CA LEU A 88 5.37 -2.70 -2.30
C LEU A 88 4.14 -2.16 -1.57
N LEU A 89 3.21 -3.05 -1.23
CA LEU A 89 2.07 -2.78 -0.35
C LEU A 89 2.26 -3.51 0.99
N LEU A 90 2.28 -2.76 2.08
CA LEU A 90 2.21 -3.28 3.45
C LEU A 90 0.78 -3.15 3.98
N GLN A 91 0.22 -4.26 4.46
CA GLN A 91 -1.10 -4.28 5.10
C GLN A 91 -1.02 -4.89 6.49
N PRO A 92 -1.67 -4.32 7.52
CA PRO A 92 -1.67 -4.92 8.85
C PRO A 92 -2.29 -6.32 8.85
N LYS A 93 -1.63 -7.30 9.48
CA LYS A 93 -2.14 -8.68 9.57
C LYS A 93 -3.37 -8.82 10.45
N ASP A 94 -3.48 -8.05 11.53
CA ASP A 94 -4.62 -8.14 12.47
C ASP A 94 -5.95 -7.77 11.79
N LEU A 95 -5.93 -6.78 10.90
CA LEU A 95 -7.08 -6.43 10.05
C LEU A 95 -7.39 -7.52 9.03
N ASN A 96 -6.41 -8.32 8.63
CA ASN A 96 -6.59 -9.42 7.69
C ASN A 96 -7.05 -10.73 8.38
N LEU A 97 -6.59 -11.00 9.60
CA LEU A 97 -7.00 -12.15 10.41
C LEU A 97 -8.45 -12.02 10.90
N ALA A 98 -8.87 -10.82 11.34
CA ALA A 98 -10.27 -10.54 11.67
C ALA A 98 -11.22 -10.76 10.46
N ARG A 99 -10.71 -10.76 9.22
CA ARG A 99 -11.47 -11.07 8.00
C ARG A 99 -11.59 -12.57 7.73
N VAL A 100 -10.56 -13.37 8.05
CA VAL A 100 -10.57 -14.83 7.85
C VAL A 100 -11.39 -15.55 8.92
N VAL A 101 -11.43 -15.01 10.15
CA VAL A 101 -12.15 -15.62 11.30
C VAL A 101 -13.66 -15.31 11.30
N ARG A 102 -14.15 -14.44 10.40
CA ARG A 102 -15.60 -14.27 10.21
C ARG A 102 -16.18 -15.55 9.59
N GLU A 103 -16.64 -16.47 10.44
CA GLU A 103 -17.46 -17.61 10.02
C GLU A 103 -18.70 -17.13 9.25
N PRO A 104 -19.19 -17.90 8.26
CA PRO A 104 -20.41 -17.59 7.55
C PRO A 104 -21.62 -17.85 8.46
N GLY A 105 -21.94 -16.87 9.31
CA GLY A 105 -23.13 -16.89 10.14
C GLY A 105 -22.99 -16.05 11.40
N ILE A 106 -23.92 -15.11 11.57
CA ILE A 106 -24.15 -14.26 12.75
C ILE A 106 -23.37 -12.93 12.75
N GLY A 107 -24.08 -11.84 12.48
CA GLY A 107 -23.69 -10.49 12.87
C GLY A 107 -23.94 -9.43 11.79
N GLU A 108 -25.02 -8.67 11.96
CA GLU A 108 -25.56 -7.67 11.06
C GLU A 108 -24.59 -6.53 10.68
N SER A 109 -24.84 -6.02 9.49
CA SER A 109 -24.23 -4.92 8.76
C SER A 109 -24.14 -3.60 9.56
N LEU A 110 -22.92 -3.08 9.71
CA LEU A 110 -22.66 -1.64 9.77
C LEU A 110 -22.18 -1.22 8.38
N GLU A 111 -22.92 -0.31 7.77
CA GLU A 111 -22.69 0.17 6.40
C GLU A 111 -21.32 0.85 6.26
N GLY A 112 -20.43 0.17 5.55
CA GLY A 112 -19.15 0.70 5.08
C GLY A 112 -18.68 -0.19 3.93
N ASP A 113 -18.09 0.39 2.89
CA ASP A 113 -17.57 -0.39 1.76
C ASP A 113 -16.54 -1.42 2.30
N PRO A 114 -16.81 -2.74 2.19
CA PRO A 114 -15.90 -3.75 2.69
C PRO A 114 -14.51 -3.69 2.03
N ALA A 115 -14.37 -3.04 0.87
CA ALA A 115 -13.07 -2.77 0.24
C ALA A 115 -12.32 -1.59 0.87
N ALA A 116 -13.03 -0.59 1.44
CA ALA A 116 -12.43 0.57 2.12
C ALA A 116 -11.93 0.19 3.52
N GLN A 117 -12.68 -0.63 4.26
CA GLN A 117 -12.21 -1.18 5.55
C GLN A 117 -10.95 -2.05 5.41
N ASN A 118 -10.79 -2.67 4.24
CA ASN A 118 -9.71 -3.62 3.91
C ASN A 118 -8.33 -2.94 3.75
N ARG A 119 -8.28 -1.60 3.68
CA ARG A 119 -7.06 -0.86 3.37
C ARG A 119 -6.69 0.20 4.40
N ALA A 120 -7.53 0.42 5.41
CA ALA A 120 -7.20 1.30 6.53
C ALA A 120 -5.87 0.87 7.18
N GLY A 121 -4.92 1.80 7.29
CA GLY A 121 -3.58 1.53 7.81
C GLY A 121 -2.64 0.77 6.87
N SER A 122 -2.95 0.69 5.57
CA SER A 122 -2.02 0.16 4.56
C SER A 122 -1.08 1.24 4.03
N TYR A 123 0.14 0.84 3.67
CA TYR A 123 1.20 1.73 3.22
C TYR A 123 1.86 1.24 1.94
N VAL A 124 2.22 2.18 1.08
CA VAL A 124 2.88 1.97 -0.21
C VAL A 124 4.34 2.41 -0.15
N TYR A 125 5.22 1.60 -0.73
CA TYR A 125 6.58 1.99 -1.04
C TYR A 125 6.74 1.93 -2.56
N ASP A 126 6.83 3.11 -3.15
CA ASP A 126 7.13 3.31 -4.56
C ASP A 126 8.46 4.06 -4.64
N LEU A 127 9.52 3.35 -5.05
CA LEU A 127 10.86 3.94 -5.12
C LEU A 127 11.01 4.94 -6.26
N ASP A 128 10.04 5.02 -7.16
CA ASP A 128 10.00 5.95 -8.28
C ASP A 128 9.04 7.12 -8.02
N SER A 129 8.39 7.20 -6.85
CA SER A 129 7.51 8.31 -6.49
C SER A 129 8.23 9.49 -5.80
N HIS A 130 7.68 10.69 -5.99
CA HIS A 130 7.96 11.89 -5.21
C HIS A 130 7.09 12.00 -3.95
N LEU A 131 6.07 11.15 -3.81
CA LEU A 131 5.30 11.05 -2.58
C LEU A 131 6.18 10.49 -1.43
N PRO A 132 5.79 10.68 -0.16
CA PRO A 132 6.51 10.10 0.97
C PRO A 132 6.66 8.58 0.85
N SER A 133 7.71 8.01 1.44
CA SER A 133 7.88 6.56 1.53
C SER A 133 8.22 6.18 2.98
N PRO A 134 7.33 5.48 3.69
CA PRO A 134 6.01 4.98 3.26
C PRO A 134 4.98 6.07 2.93
N CYS A 135 4.11 5.81 1.94
CA CYS A 135 2.94 6.63 1.62
C CYS A 135 1.66 5.93 2.14
N PRO A 136 0.74 6.61 2.84
CA PRO A 136 -0.58 6.04 3.11
C PRO A 136 -1.28 5.61 1.81
N TRP A 137 -1.94 4.45 1.84
CA TRP A 137 -2.56 3.87 0.64
C TRP A 137 -3.54 4.82 -0.08
N GLU A 138 -4.40 5.49 0.67
CA GLU A 138 -5.41 6.40 0.10
C GLU A 138 -4.75 7.59 -0.60
N ASP A 139 -3.78 8.23 0.06
CA ASP A 139 -3.01 9.34 -0.52
C ASP A 139 -2.28 8.89 -1.79
N TYR A 140 -1.66 7.70 -1.78
CA TYR A 140 -0.97 7.16 -2.94
C TYR A 140 -1.94 6.96 -4.12
N LEU A 141 -3.12 6.39 -3.88
CA LEU A 141 -4.12 6.18 -4.92
C LEU A 141 -4.61 7.49 -5.52
N GLU A 142 -5.03 8.42 -4.66
CA GLU A 142 -5.64 9.68 -5.09
C GLU A 142 -4.66 10.52 -5.90
N LEU A 143 -3.42 10.64 -5.42
CA LEU A 143 -2.42 11.49 -6.04
C LEU A 143 -1.78 10.86 -7.27
N THR A 144 -1.60 9.54 -7.30
CA THR A 144 -0.92 8.84 -8.40
C THR A 144 -1.88 8.55 -9.57
N PHE A 145 -3.16 8.25 -9.29
CA PHE A 145 -4.13 7.78 -10.28
C PHE A 145 -5.40 8.64 -10.31
N PRO A 146 -5.34 9.88 -10.82
CA PRO A 146 -6.51 10.72 -10.93
C PRO A 146 -7.55 10.11 -11.89
N SER A 147 -8.83 10.25 -11.55
CA SER A 147 -9.96 9.67 -12.30
C SER A 147 -10.20 10.32 -13.68
N SER A 148 -9.57 11.44 -13.98
CA SER A 148 -9.72 12.20 -15.23
C SER A 148 -8.88 11.67 -16.40
N LEU A 149 -8.12 10.59 -16.21
CA LEU A 149 -7.33 9.97 -17.26
C LEU A 149 -8.19 9.32 -18.36
N LEU A 150 -7.74 9.39 -19.61
CA LEU A 150 -8.36 8.64 -20.71
C LEU A 150 -8.27 7.13 -20.42
N PRO A 151 -9.29 6.32 -20.81
CA PRO A 151 -9.37 4.90 -20.45
C PRO A 151 -8.13 4.07 -20.78
N GLU A 152 -7.43 4.38 -21.88
CA GLU A 152 -6.23 3.67 -22.30
C GLU A 152 -5.01 3.90 -21.39
N TYR A 153 -5.06 4.93 -20.52
CA TYR A 153 -4.00 5.26 -19.57
C TYR A 153 -4.30 4.83 -18.13
N GLN A 154 -5.49 4.28 -17.88
CA GLN A 154 -5.92 3.84 -16.55
C GLN A 154 -5.30 2.47 -16.18
N ARG A 155 -5.07 2.24 -14.89
CA ARG A 155 -4.60 0.96 -14.33
C ARG A 155 -5.71 -0.08 -14.20
#